data_AF-A0A8J2L3R1-F1
#
_entry.id   AF-A0A8J2L3R1-F1
#
_cell.length_a   1.000
_cell.length_b   1.000
_cell.length_c   1.000
_cell.angle_alpha   90.00
_cell.angle_beta   90.00
_cell.angle_gamma   90.00
#
_symmetry.space_group_name_H-M   'P 1'
#
loop_
_entity.id
_entity.type
_entity.pdbx_description
1 polymer ?
#
loop_
_entity_poly.entity_id
_entity_poly.type
_entity_poly.pdbx_seq_one_letter_code
_entity_poly.pdbx_strand_id
1 'polypeptide(L)'
;MTNEVSHFIIKFGVRFYAMVRKSLAELAFTLAEENNLQHRFKDRVAGYDWVASFLLRHKDKLSLRTGTPSSLIRIQSFTKRNVYRFFDILEDIIFKKGFNAETIFDLDETGISVVTRSPKRLARRGSKVHVMVPQERGQLVTMTCAANAAGRFIPPMFLLPQRSR
;
A
#
# COMPACT_ATOMS: atom_id res chain seq x y z
N MET A 1 12.98 -23.86 -8.70
CA MET A 1 13.43 -22.55 -8.16
C MET A 1 12.63 -21.33 -8.65
N THR A 2 12.78 -20.81 -9.88
CA THR A 2 12.17 -19.49 -10.23
C THR A 2 10.63 -19.48 -10.22
N ASN A 3 10.00 -20.56 -10.67
CA ASN A 3 8.54 -20.73 -10.60
C ASN A 3 8.02 -20.76 -9.15
N GLU A 4 8.74 -21.41 -8.24
CA GLU A 4 8.39 -21.48 -6.82
C GLU A 4 8.53 -20.11 -6.16
N VAL A 5 9.59 -19.37 -6.49
CA VAL A 5 9.77 -17.97 -6.04
C VAL A 5 8.62 -17.09 -6.53
N SER A 6 8.20 -17.24 -7.80
CA SER A 6 7.04 -16.51 -8.32
C SER A 6 5.75 -16.85 -7.55
N HIS A 7 5.53 -18.11 -7.22
CA HIS A 7 4.36 -18.53 -6.44
C HIS A 7 4.45 -18.01 -5.00
N PHE A 8 5.61 -18.08 -4.38
CA PHE A 8 5.88 -17.55 -3.06
C PHE A 8 5.56 -16.05 -2.98
N ILE A 9 6.05 -15.24 -3.93
CA ILE A 9 5.76 -13.80 -4.00
C ILE A 9 4.25 -13.52 -4.04
N ILE A 10 3.50 -14.29 -4.85
CA ILE A 10 2.04 -14.13 -4.94
C ILE A 10 1.37 -14.50 -3.60
N LYS A 11 1.77 -15.62 -2.99
CA LYS A 11 1.22 -16.11 -1.71
C LYS A 11 1.50 -15.16 -0.55
N PHE A 12 2.67 -14.51 -0.54
CA PHE A 12 3.05 -13.50 0.44
C PHE A 12 2.31 -12.17 0.20
N GLY A 13 2.14 -11.77 -1.06
CA GLY A 13 1.39 -10.57 -1.44
C GLY A 13 -0.08 -10.62 -1.01
N VAL A 14 -0.71 -11.80 -1.05
CA VAL A 14 -2.08 -12.01 -0.50
C VAL A 14 -2.14 -11.76 1.01
N ARG A 15 -1.02 -11.94 1.73
CA ARG A 15 -0.90 -11.68 3.18
C ARG A 15 -0.42 -10.26 3.50
N PHE A 16 -0.53 -9.34 2.55
CA PHE A 16 -0.11 -7.93 2.68
C PHE A 16 1.40 -7.70 2.85
N TYR A 17 2.22 -8.75 2.69
CA TYR A 17 3.66 -8.63 2.64
C TYR A 17 4.12 -8.52 1.19
N ALA A 18 4.49 -7.32 0.78
CA ALA A 18 4.85 -7.03 -0.60
C ALA A 18 6.37 -6.85 -0.73
N MET A 19 6.98 -7.72 -1.55
CA MET A 19 8.42 -7.78 -1.78
C MET A 19 8.88 -6.71 -2.78
N VAL A 20 10.00 -6.04 -2.51
CA VAL A 20 10.63 -5.10 -3.44
C VAL A 20 11.74 -5.79 -4.24
N ARG A 21 12.22 -5.15 -5.32
CA ARG A 21 13.29 -5.70 -6.18
C ARG A 21 14.55 -6.09 -5.39
N LYS A 22 14.93 -5.29 -4.38
CA LYS A 22 16.09 -5.56 -3.54
C LYS A 22 15.94 -6.87 -2.76
N SER A 23 14.81 -7.04 -2.07
CA SER A 23 14.53 -8.27 -1.32
C SER A 23 14.40 -9.51 -2.22
N LEU A 24 13.93 -9.35 -3.47
CA LEU A 24 13.96 -10.42 -4.46
C LEU A 24 15.39 -10.82 -4.82
N ALA A 25 16.28 -9.83 -4.97
CA ALA A 25 17.69 -10.07 -5.27
C ALA A 25 18.42 -10.76 -4.10
N GLU A 26 18.14 -10.35 -2.87
CA GLU A 26 18.66 -10.99 -1.64
C GLU A 26 18.15 -12.44 -1.53
N LEU A 27 16.84 -12.67 -1.74
CA LEU A 27 16.25 -14.01 -1.72
C LEU A 27 16.88 -14.93 -2.78
N ALA A 28 17.12 -14.40 -3.98
CA ALA A 28 17.75 -15.16 -5.06
C ALA A 28 19.18 -15.56 -4.74
N PHE A 29 19.94 -14.70 -4.03
CA PHE A 29 21.26 -15.05 -3.53
C PHE A 29 21.18 -16.17 -2.49
N THR A 30 20.36 -16.00 -1.45
CA THR A 30 20.18 -17.01 -0.39
C THR A 30 19.78 -18.37 -0.94
N LEU A 31 18.81 -18.41 -1.87
CA LEU A 31 18.39 -19.67 -2.48
C LEU A 31 19.51 -20.30 -3.31
N ALA A 32 20.35 -19.51 -3.97
CA ALA A 32 21.43 -20.05 -4.76
C ALA A 32 22.53 -20.68 -3.86
N GLU A 33 22.86 -20.04 -2.74
CA GLU A 33 23.77 -20.59 -1.72
C GLU A 33 23.21 -21.85 -1.06
N GLU A 34 21.96 -21.82 -0.57
CA GLU A 34 21.32 -22.96 0.12
C GLU A 34 21.15 -24.18 -0.79
N ASN A 35 20.98 -23.97 -2.10
CA ASN A 35 20.84 -25.04 -3.07
C ASN A 35 22.18 -25.38 -3.77
N ASN A 36 23.32 -24.84 -3.29
CA ASN A 36 24.67 -25.04 -3.85
C ASN A 36 24.75 -24.80 -5.37
N LEU A 37 24.02 -23.80 -5.87
CA LEU A 37 24.00 -23.45 -7.29
C LEU A 37 25.19 -22.55 -7.62
N GLN A 38 25.90 -22.84 -8.70
CA GLN A 38 26.94 -21.93 -9.17
C GLN A 38 26.34 -20.60 -9.62
N HIS A 39 26.87 -19.50 -9.09
CA HIS A 39 26.45 -18.15 -9.44
C HIS A 39 27.60 -17.15 -9.39
N ARG A 40 27.39 -16.00 -10.07
CA ARG A 40 28.31 -14.85 -10.08
C ARG A 40 27.80 -13.68 -9.23
N PHE A 41 26.85 -13.94 -8.33
CA PHE A 41 26.32 -12.93 -7.43
C PHE A 41 27.42 -12.42 -6.48
N LYS A 42 27.36 -11.13 -6.16
CA LYS A 42 28.30 -10.45 -5.27
C LYS A 42 27.51 -9.77 -4.15
N ASP A 43 28.16 -9.50 -3.03
CA ASP A 43 27.60 -8.70 -1.93
C ASP A 43 26.24 -9.20 -1.39
N ARG A 44 26.04 -10.53 -1.41
CA ARG A 44 24.81 -11.20 -0.96
C ARG A 44 23.54 -10.79 -1.72
N VAL A 45 23.68 -10.33 -2.97
CA VAL A 45 22.55 -9.91 -3.81
C VAL A 45 22.69 -10.39 -5.25
N ALA A 46 21.58 -10.80 -5.85
CA ALA A 46 21.51 -11.05 -7.28
C ALA A 46 21.61 -9.74 -8.08
N GLY A 47 22.30 -9.79 -9.21
CA GLY A 47 22.49 -8.62 -10.08
C GLY A 47 21.20 -8.13 -10.73
N TYR A 48 21.23 -6.88 -11.21
CA TYR A 48 20.10 -6.23 -11.89
C TYR A 48 19.53 -7.09 -13.03
N ASP A 49 20.41 -7.67 -13.87
CA ASP A 49 20.01 -8.47 -15.03
C ASP A 49 19.25 -9.74 -14.63
N TRP A 50 19.63 -10.35 -13.51
CA TRP A 50 18.93 -11.53 -12.99
C TRP A 50 17.49 -11.16 -12.59
N VAL A 51 17.33 -10.05 -11.85
CA VAL A 51 16.01 -9.55 -11.44
C VAL A 51 15.17 -9.16 -12.66
N ALA A 52 15.75 -8.46 -13.63
CA ALA A 52 15.06 -8.09 -14.86
C ALA A 52 14.60 -9.33 -15.64
N SER A 53 15.48 -10.31 -15.79
CA SER A 53 15.18 -11.59 -16.46
C SER A 53 14.12 -12.40 -15.72
N PHE A 54 14.14 -12.41 -14.39
CA PHE A 54 13.09 -13.03 -13.57
C PHE A 54 11.72 -12.39 -13.83
N LEU A 55 11.65 -11.05 -13.82
CA LEU A 55 10.38 -10.34 -14.07
C LEU A 55 9.89 -10.54 -15.49
N LEU A 56 10.79 -10.60 -16.47
CA LEU A 56 10.43 -10.87 -17.87
C LEU A 56 9.84 -12.28 -18.03
N ARG A 57 10.45 -13.28 -17.39
CA ARG A 57 9.98 -14.69 -17.40
C ARG A 57 8.60 -14.86 -16.77
N HIS A 58 8.24 -14.00 -15.83
CA HIS A 58 6.96 -14.07 -15.09
C HIS A 58 6.05 -12.87 -15.36
N LYS A 59 6.19 -12.20 -16.52
CA LYS A 59 5.42 -10.99 -16.88
C LYS A 59 3.90 -11.23 -17.01
N ASP A 60 3.50 -12.47 -17.23
CA ASP A 60 2.12 -12.93 -17.26
C ASP A 60 1.51 -12.98 -15.84
N LYS A 61 2.32 -13.29 -14.83
CA LYS A 61 1.89 -13.50 -13.44
C LYS A 61 2.20 -12.35 -12.50
N LEU A 62 3.30 -11.64 -12.71
CA LEU A 62 3.84 -10.62 -11.81
C LEU A 62 3.88 -9.24 -12.46
N SER A 63 3.72 -8.21 -11.63
CA SER A 63 3.89 -6.82 -12.03
C SER A 63 4.45 -5.99 -10.88
N LEU A 64 5.18 -4.92 -11.20
CA LEU A 64 5.62 -3.92 -10.23
C LEU A 64 4.54 -2.87 -10.05
N ARG A 65 4.07 -2.70 -8.82
CA ARG A 65 3.00 -1.74 -8.50
C ARG A 65 3.38 -0.87 -7.33
N THR A 66 2.92 0.37 -7.36
CA THR A 66 2.87 1.21 -6.17
C THR A 66 1.60 0.82 -5.44
N GLY A 67 1.74 0.27 -4.24
CA GLY A 67 0.58 -0.09 -3.43
C GLY A 67 0.02 1.12 -2.71
N THR A 68 -1.29 1.11 -2.48
CA THR A 68 -1.93 2.13 -1.64
C THR A 68 -1.50 1.87 -0.19
N PRO A 69 -0.93 2.86 0.51
CA PRO A 69 -0.63 2.73 1.92
C PRO A 69 -1.95 2.48 2.68
N SER A 70 -2.00 1.40 3.45
CA SER A 70 -3.16 1.08 4.28
C SER A 70 -2.66 0.50 5.60
N SER A 71 -3.27 0.93 6.71
CA SER A 71 -2.96 0.37 8.01
C SER A 71 -3.53 -1.05 8.13
N LEU A 72 -2.85 -1.92 8.88
CA LEU A 72 -3.31 -3.30 9.12
C LEU A 72 -4.73 -3.34 9.70
N ILE A 73 -5.03 -2.41 10.62
CA ILE A 73 -6.35 -2.27 11.23
C ILE A 73 -7.41 -1.99 10.15
N ARG A 74 -7.17 -1.04 9.22
CA ARG A 74 -8.12 -0.75 8.14
C ARG A 74 -8.41 -1.98 7.28
N ILE A 75 -7.38 -2.76 6.97
CA ILE A 75 -7.51 -4.00 6.19
C ILE A 75 -8.33 -5.05 6.97
N GLN A 76 -8.02 -5.26 8.26
CA GLN A 76 -8.71 -6.24 9.09
C GLN A 76 -10.15 -5.85 9.41
N SER A 77 -10.43 -4.54 9.56
CA SER A 77 -11.76 -4.02 9.86
C SER A 77 -12.70 -4.03 8.65
N PHE A 78 -12.19 -4.17 7.42
CA PHE A 78 -12.98 -4.20 6.19
C PHE A 78 -13.65 -5.57 5.96
N THR A 79 -14.47 -6.00 6.92
CA THR A 79 -15.25 -7.25 6.85
C THR A 79 -16.67 -6.97 6.39
N LYS A 80 -17.31 -7.97 5.77
CA LYS A 80 -18.73 -7.88 5.35
C LYS A 80 -19.61 -7.37 6.49
N ARG A 81 -19.49 -7.97 7.68
CA ARG A 81 -20.25 -7.60 8.88
C ARG A 81 -20.06 -6.14 9.29
N ASN A 82 -18.82 -5.66 9.30
CA ASN A 82 -18.53 -4.28 9.70
C ASN A 82 -19.06 -3.26 8.69
N VAL A 83 -19.00 -3.60 7.40
CA VAL A 83 -19.54 -2.76 6.32
C VAL A 83 -21.06 -2.65 6.44
N TYR A 84 -21.79 -3.76 6.59
CA TYR A 84 -23.25 -3.70 6.79
C TYR A 84 -23.62 -2.90 8.03
N ARG A 85 -22.99 -3.22 9.18
CA ARG A 85 -23.25 -2.50 10.42
C ARG A 85 -23.03 -0.98 10.29
N PHE A 86 -21.99 -0.57 9.55
CA PHE A 86 -21.74 0.84 9.30
C PHE A 86 -22.89 1.49 8.51
N PHE A 87 -23.34 0.85 7.43
CA PHE A 87 -24.42 1.40 6.60
C PHE A 87 -25.78 1.37 7.31
N ASP A 88 -26.06 0.35 8.12
CA ASP A 88 -27.29 0.31 8.93
C ASP A 88 -27.35 1.50 9.91
N ILE A 89 -26.23 1.80 10.59
CA ILE A 89 -26.13 2.95 11.51
C ILE A 89 -26.23 4.27 10.73
N LEU A 90 -25.57 4.36 9.57
CA LEU A 90 -25.57 5.57 8.75
C LEU A 90 -26.99 5.89 8.24
N GLU A 91 -27.70 4.89 7.73
CA GLU A 91 -29.07 5.03 7.24
C GLU A 91 -30.02 5.48 8.35
N ASP A 92 -29.93 4.84 9.53
CA ASP A 92 -30.75 5.21 10.70
C ASP A 92 -30.53 6.67 11.13
N ILE A 93 -29.28 7.12 11.15
CA ILE A 93 -28.93 8.51 11.51
C ILE A 93 -29.41 9.50 10.45
N ILE A 94 -29.15 9.22 9.17
CA ILE A 94 -29.57 10.09 8.06
C ILE A 94 -31.08 10.25 8.06
N PHE A 95 -31.82 9.15 8.20
CA PHE A 95 -33.28 9.16 8.21
C PHE A 95 -33.85 9.86 9.45
N LYS A 96 -33.36 9.53 10.66
CA LYS A 96 -33.86 10.12 11.91
C LYS A 96 -33.59 11.62 12.04
N LYS A 97 -32.48 12.11 11.48
CA LYS A 97 -32.07 13.51 11.60
C LYS A 97 -32.42 14.35 10.37
N GLY A 98 -32.88 13.73 9.29
CA GLY A 98 -33.25 14.44 8.06
C GLY A 98 -32.07 15.15 7.41
N PHE A 99 -30.85 14.60 7.54
CA PHE A 99 -29.67 15.19 6.93
C PHE A 99 -29.80 15.17 5.40
N ASN A 100 -29.45 16.29 4.78
CA ASN A 100 -29.47 16.46 3.33
C ASN A 100 -28.05 16.72 2.79
N ALA A 101 -27.94 16.77 1.46
CA ALA A 101 -26.69 17.00 0.74
C ALA A 101 -25.95 18.30 1.12
N GLU A 102 -26.63 19.27 1.73
CA GLU A 102 -26.01 20.52 2.19
C GLU A 102 -25.37 20.42 3.58
N THR A 103 -25.80 19.44 4.39
CA THR A 103 -25.44 19.34 5.81
C THR A 103 -24.33 18.34 6.09
N ILE A 104 -24.11 17.37 5.20
CA ILE A 104 -23.08 16.34 5.36
C ILE A 104 -21.82 16.77 4.61
N PHE A 105 -20.74 17.04 5.36
CA PHE A 105 -19.43 17.32 4.82
C PHE A 105 -18.53 16.09 4.94
N ASP A 106 -17.96 15.67 3.82
CA ASP A 106 -16.86 14.72 3.79
C ASP A 106 -15.56 15.48 4.05
N LEU A 107 -14.82 15.08 5.06
CA LEU A 107 -13.52 15.65 5.42
C LEU A 107 -12.44 14.62 5.11
N ASP A 108 -11.46 15.02 4.31
CA ASP A 108 -10.29 14.19 4.01
C ASP A 108 -8.99 14.93 4.32
N GLU A 109 -7.96 14.14 4.63
CA GLU A 109 -6.63 14.60 4.98
C GLU A 109 -5.65 14.23 3.88
N THR A 110 -4.85 15.21 3.44
CA THR A 110 -3.71 14.94 2.58
C THR A 110 -2.41 15.33 3.24
N GLY A 111 -1.49 14.36 3.29
CA GLY A 111 -0.16 14.54 3.82
C GLY A 111 0.76 15.12 2.75
N ILE A 112 1.24 16.35 2.96
CA ILE A 112 2.25 16.98 2.12
C ILE A 112 3.62 16.67 2.74
N SER A 113 4.35 15.78 2.08
CA SER A 113 5.68 15.33 2.51
C SER A 113 6.72 15.59 1.43
N VAL A 114 7.91 16.02 1.85
CA VAL A 114 9.12 16.10 1.01
C VAL A 114 9.85 14.76 0.90
N VAL A 115 9.39 13.71 1.57
CA VAL A 115 10.03 12.38 1.55
C VAL A 115 9.74 11.66 0.22
N THR A 116 10.74 10.92 -0.27
CA THR A 116 10.71 10.18 -1.54
C THR A 116 9.58 9.15 -1.61
N ARG A 117 8.98 8.99 -2.80
CA ARG A 117 7.92 8.01 -3.10
C ARG A 117 8.34 6.59 -2.72
N SER A 118 7.42 5.86 -2.07
CA SER A 118 7.59 4.46 -1.71
C SER A 118 8.01 3.58 -2.92
N PRO A 119 8.93 2.63 -2.73
CA PRO A 119 9.40 1.77 -3.81
C PRO A 119 8.27 0.89 -4.36
N LYS A 120 8.30 0.64 -5.68
CA LYS A 120 7.38 -0.31 -6.33
C LYS A 120 7.61 -1.72 -5.82
N ARG A 121 6.52 -2.46 -5.62
CA ARG A 121 6.52 -3.82 -5.05
C ARG A 121 5.99 -4.83 -6.04
N LEU A 122 6.43 -6.07 -5.88
CA LEU A 122 6.02 -7.21 -6.70
C LEU A 122 4.66 -7.70 -6.22
N ALA A 123 3.73 -7.82 -7.16
CA ALA A 123 2.40 -8.32 -6.91
C ALA A 123 1.87 -9.12 -8.10
N ARG A 124 0.82 -9.90 -7.86
CA ARG A 124 0.09 -10.60 -8.92
C ARG A 124 -0.42 -9.59 -9.94
N ARG A 125 -0.23 -9.89 -11.22
CA ARG A 125 -0.75 -9.06 -12.31
C ARG A 125 -2.28 -9.01 -12.22
N GLY A 126 -2.84 -7.80 -12.31
CA GLY A 126 -4.27 -7.56 -12.21
C GLY A 126 -4.82 -7.42 -10.78
N SER A 127 -4.04 -7.68 -9.74
CA SER A 127 -4.54 -7.49 -8.36
C SER A 127 -4.42 -6.03 -7.90
N LYS A 128 -5.37 -5.61 -7.04
CA LYS A 128 -5.21 -4.42 -6.20
C LYS A 128 -4.15 -4.72 -5.13
N VAL A 129 -3.27 -3.76 -4.85
CA VAL A 129 -2.13 -3.97 -3.95
C VAL A 129 -2.26 -2.98 -2.80
N HIS A 130 -2.62 -3.50 -1.63
CA HIS A 130 -2.53 -2.76 -0.37
C HIS A 130 -1.19 -3.09 0.26
N VAL A 131 -0.48 -2.06 0.70
CA VAL A 131 0.82 -2.22 1.32
C VAL A 131 0.73 -1.72 2.73
N MET A 132 1.15 -2.58 3.66
CA MET A 132 1.46 -2.14 5.00
C MET A 132 2.71 -1.25 4.93
N VAL A 133 2.51 0.05 5.13
CA VAL A 133 3.62 1.00 5.20
C VAL A 133 3.85 1.27 6.69
N PRO A 134 5.07 1.06 7.21
CA PRO A 134 5.45 1.58 8.51
C PRO A 134 5.13 3.08 8.53
N GLN A 135 4.60 3.60 9.64
CA GLN A 135 4.33 5.03 9.78
C GLN A 135 5.67 5.79 9.79
N GLU A 136 6.22 6.10 8.62
CA GLU A 136 7.46 6.87 8.52
C GLU A 136 7.18 8.33 8.89
N ARG A 137 7.83 8.76 9.97
CA ARG A 137 7.75 10.10 10.57
C ARG A 137 8.68 11.07 9.83
N GLY A 138 8.30 11.49 8.63
CA GLY A 138 8.83 12.74 8.07
C GLY A 138 8.14 13.96 8.71
N GLN A 139 8.72 15.16 8.61
CA GLN A 139 7.97 16.40 8.85
C GLN A 139 6.83 16.47 7.81
N LEU A 140 5.63 16.11 8.25
CA LEU A 140 4.43 16.07 7.44
C LEU A 140 3.64 17.35 7.73
N VAL A 141 3.39 18.15 6.69
CA VAL A 141 2.32 19.15 6.75
C VAL A 141 1.04 18.44 6.34
N THR A 142 0.04 18.43 7.22
CA THR A 142 -1.26 17.84 6.89
C THR A 142 -2.18 18.96 6.43
N MET A 143 -2.77 18.83 5.25
CA MET A 143 -3.85 19.70 4.79
C MET A 143 -5.17 18.95 4.96
N THR A 144 -6.14 19.57 5.64
CA THR A 144 -7.51 19.07 5.73
C THR A 144 -8.39 19.83 4.72
N CYS A 145 -9.22 19.10 4.00
CA CYS A 145 -10.23 19.68 3.11
C CYS A 145 -11.58 19.06 3.46
N ALA A 146 -12.64 19.86 3.42
CA ALA A 146 -13.99 19.36 3.61
C ALA A 146 -14.94 19.91 2.55
N ALA A 147 -15.77 19.06 1.99
CA ALA A 147 -16.76 19.42 0.98
C ALA A 147 -18.07 18.63 1.18
N ASN A 148 -19.19 19.21 0.78
CA ASN A 148 -20.48 18.52 0.78
C ASN A 148 -20.95 18.19 -0.64
N ALA A 149 -21.98 17.36 -0.75
CA ALA A 149 -22.54 16.94 -2.03
C ALA A 149 -23.27 18.06 -2.79
N ALA A 150 -23.63 19.16 -2.11
CA ALA A 150 -24.18 20.36 -2.72
C ALA A 150 -23.12 21.29 -3.36
N GLY A 151 -21.83 20.91 -3.31
CA GLY A 151 -20.73 21.68 -3.91
C GLY A 151 -20.20 22.82 -3.04
N ARG A 152 -20.59 22.90 -1.76
CA ARG A 152 -19.96 23.80 -0.78
C ARG A 152 -18.70 23.14 -0.23
N PHE A 153 -17.67 23.95 0.00
CA PHE A 153 -16.43 23.50 0.62
C PHE A 153 -16.03 24.44 1.75
N ILE A 154 -15.34 23.88 2.74
CA ILE A 154 -14.70 24.63 3.82
C ILE A 154 -13.28 24.95 3.35
N PRO A 155 -12.79 26.19 3.52
CA PRO A 155 -11.41 26.54 3.17
C PRO A 155 -10.40 25.55 3.77
N PRO A 156 -9.38 25.11 3.01
CA PRO A 156 -8.40 24.16 3.51
C PRO A 156 -7.65 24.69 4.73
N MET A 157 -7.40 23.80 5.70
CA MET A 157 -6.61 24.11 6.89
C MET A 157 -5.29 23.33 6.85
N PHE A 158 -4.19 24.01 7.20
CA PHE A 158 -2.87 23.40 7.30
C PHE A 158 -2.52 23.16 8.77
N LEU A 159 -2.21 21.90 9.09
CA LEU A 159 -1.65 21.48 10.37
C LEU A 159 -0.14 21.31 10.19
N LEU A 160 0.62 22.17 10.87
CA LEU A 160 2.08 22.17 10.81
C LEU A 160 2.65 21.26 11.91
N PRO A 161 3.75 20.52 11.63
CA PRO A 161 4.39 19.69 12.63
C PRO A 161 4.97 20.54 13.75
N GLN A 162 4.77 20.09 15.00
CA GLN A 162 5.37 20.75 16.16
C GLN A 162 6.90 20.58 16.12
N ARG A 163 7.65 21.69 16.19
CA ARG A 163 9.10 21.62 16.45
C ARG A 163 9.29 21.12 17.88
N SER A 164 9.84 19.92 18.05
CA SER A 164 10.50 19.55 19.31
C SER A 164 11.68 20.50 19.50
N ARG A 165 11.68 21.25 20.61
CA ARG A 165 12.87 21.98 21.06
C ARG A 165 13.96 21.01 21.48
#